data_AF-A0A918NH84-F1
#
_entry.id   AF-A0A918NH84-F1
#
_cell.length_a   1.000
_cell.length_b   1.000
_cell.length_c   1.000
_cell.angle_alpha   90.00
_cell.angle_beta   90.00
_cell.angle_gamma   90.00
#
_symmetry.space_group_name_H-M   'P 1'
#
loop_
_entity.id
_entity.type
_entity.pdbx_description
1 polymer ?
#
loop_
_entity_poly.entity_id
_entity_poly.type
_entity_poly.pdbx_seq_one_letter_code
_entity_poly.pdbx_strand_id
1 'polypeptide(L)'
;MHFGAREAGLTTRGTTRRRTDRGTRGTESHVLIPLRNHRGTGPVGGGMDFTIGGIREIRSGSRRRGRSSECTAVAEFTGLWGWDVVPGARAASGTCSCGRSDCPAPGAHPLDFAPVVPAGATLDEATGAWSRFPGAAVMLPVGGAFDVIEVAESAGRRALVRLERMGLPLGPVSVTPDGRAHFFVAPGAASQLPELLYRMGWDDASLDLRALGPGTHITAPPSDRGGLGPVRWLRSPALDSATRPPAARLLLGTLAYVAHRSRV
;
A
#
# COMPACT_ATOMS: atom_id res chain seq x y z
N MET A 1 -38.75 -35.32 31.97
CA MET A 1 -37.38 -34.95 31.58
C MET A 1 -37.27 -33.44 31.69
N HIS A 2 -36.66 -32.94 32.77
CA HIS A 2 -36.42 -31.52 33.03
C HIS A 2 -34.95 -31.40 33.44
N PHE A 3 -34.17 -30.67 32.65
CA PHE A 3 -32.73 -30.51 32.83
C PHE A 3 -32.43 -29.00 32.94
N GLY A 4 -31.61 -28.64 33.93
CA GLY A 4 -30.68 -27.53 33.81
C GLY A 4 -31.00 -26.25 34.59
N ALA A 5 -30.92 -26.30 35.92
CA ALA A 5 -30.56 -25.11 36.70
C ALA A 5 -29.02 -24.99 36.72
N ARG A 6 -28.52 -23.86 36.21
CA ARG A 6 -27.13 -23.44 36.21
C ARG A 6 -26.87 -22.62 37.47
N GLU A 7 -25.89 -22.99 38.28
CA GLU A 7 -25.32 -22.11 39.30
C GLU A 7 -23.97 -21.57 38.84
N ALA A 8 -23.85 -20.24 38.93
CA ALA A 8 -22.70 -19.44 38.60
C ALA A 8 -21.84 -19.24 39.86
N GLY A 9 -20.60 -19.72 39.82
CA GLY A 9 -19.57 -19.44 40.84
C GLY A 9 -18.56 -18.43 40.30
N LEU A 10 -18.79 -17.15 40.61
CA LEU A 10 -17.89 -16.03 40.34
C LEU A 10 -16.74 -16.05 41.37
N THR A 11 -15.48 -16.19 40.94
CA THR A 11 -14.33 -15.83 41.78
C THR A 11 -13.36 -14.96 41.02
N THR A 12 -13.34 -13.69 41.42
CA THR A 12 -12.41 -12.65 41.01
C THR A 12 -11.13 -12.77 41.84
N ARG A 13 -9.97 -12.81 41.18
CA ARG A 13 -8.70 -12.44 41.81
C ARG A 13 -7.91 -11.53 40.87
N GLY A 14 -7.97 -10.24 41.17
CA GLY A 14 -7.07 -9.25 40.65
C GLY A 14 -5.67 -9.46 41.21
N THR A 15 -4.66 -9.23 40.38
CA THR A 15 -3.28 -9.11 40.84
C THR A 15 -2.67 -7.91 40.13
N THR A 16 -2.66 -6.80 40.86
CA THR A 16 -1.91 -5.59 40.57
C THR A 16 -0.41 -5.89 40.69
N ARG A 17 0.37 -5.66 39.62
CA ARG A 17 1.83 -5.68 39.71
C ARG A 17 2.41 -4.35 39.25
N ARG A 18 3.30 -3.88 40.10
CA ARG A 18 3.85 -2.53 40.22
C ARG A 18 4.68 -2.11 39.02
N ARG A 19 4.49 -0.84 38.69
CA ARG A 19 5.34 0.04 37.88
C ARG A 19 6.61 0.37 38.69
N THR A 20 7.78 0.07 38.17
CA THR A 20 9.06 0.59 38.70
C THR A 20 9.65 1.55 37.69
N ASP A 21 9.66 2.81 38.12
CA ASP A 21 10.32 3.94 37.50
C ASP A 21 11.82 3.87 37.78
N ARG A 22 12.65 4.02 36.76
CA ARG A 22 14.09 4.24 36.95
C ARG A 22 14.63 5.04 35.78
N GLY A 23 14.73 6.35 36.00
CA GLY A 23 15.42 7.28 35.12
C GLY A 23 16.93 7.06 35.11
N THR A 24 17.53 7.33 33.97
CA THR A 24 18.95 7.59 33.83
C THR A 24 19.15 8.85 32.98
N ARG A 25 19.98 9.73 33.53
CA ARG A 25 20.34 11.05 33.05
C ARG A 25 21.23 10.94 31.80
N GLY A 26 21.30 12.07 31.09
CA GLY A 26 21.93 12.21 29.80
C GLY A 26 23.44 12.17 29.81
N THR A 27 23.97 12.18 28.59
CA THR A 27 25.21 12.88 28.24
C THR A 27 25.06 13.36 26.80
N GLU A 28 25.04 14.67 26.63
CA GLU A 28 25.27 15.35 25.36
C GLU A 28 26.70 15.07 24.92
N SER A 29 26.91 14.86 23.62
CA SER A 29 28.23 14.90 23.02
C SER A 29 28.12 15.54 21.65
N HIS A 30 28.34 16.86 21.66
CA HIS A 30 28.72 17.64 20.50
C HIS A 30 30.02 17.09 19.92
N VAL A 31 30.03 16.71 18.65
CA VAL A 31 31.27 16.55 17.89
C VAL A 31 31.18 17.42 16.63
N LEU A 32 32.13 18.35 16.59
CA LEU A 32 32.35 19.37 15.58
C LEU A 32 32.88 18.77 14.28
N ILE A 33 32.40 19.36 13.19
CA ILE A 33 32.84 19.22 11.80
C ILE A 33 34.27 19.75 11.63
N PRO A 34 35.08 19.15 10.74
CA PRO A 34 36.03 19.92 9.97
C PRO A 34 35.73 19.87 8.46
N LEU A 35 35.47 21.06 7.92
CA LEU A 35 35.47 21.37 6.49
C LEU A 35 36.91 21.24 5.97
N ARG A 36 37.13 20.41 4.95
CA ARG A 36 38.42 20.35 4.24
C ARG A 36 38.23 20.83 2.80
N ASN A 37 38.78 22.02 2.56
CA ASN A 37 38.81 22.73 1.30
C ASN A 37 39.93 22.16 0.42
N HIS A 38 39.61 21.64 -0.77
CA HIS A 38 40.61 21.34 -1.79
C HIS A 38 40.48 22.34 -2.94
N ARG A 39 41.40 23.32 -2.98
CA ARG A 39 41.78 24.02 -4.21
C ARG A 39 42.93 23.23 -4.84
N GLY A 40 42.81 22.96 -6.14
CA GLY A 40 43.85 22.36 -6.97
C GLY A 40 43.56 22.64 -8.43
N THR A 41 44.50 23.34 -9.06
CA THR A 41 44.54 23.90 -10.41
C THR A 41 44.68 22.86 -11.55
N GLY A 42 44.36 23.27 -12.78
CA GLY A 42 44.30 22.46 -14.03
C GLY A 42 45.63 21.85 -14.54
N PRO A 43 45.68 21.32 -15.79
CA PRO A 43 45.59 22.16 -17.00
C PRO A 43 44.84 21.56 -18.21
N VAL A 44 44.83 22.37 -19.27
CA VAL A 44 44.29 22.25 -20.64
C VAL A 44 45.02 21.22 -21.53
N GLY A 45 44.34 20.72 -22.56
CA GLY A 45 44.98 20.34 -23.83
C GLY A 45 44.37 19.16 -24.60
N GLY A 46 43.99 19.41 -25.86
CA GLY A 46 44.22 18.47 -26.97
C GLY A 46 43.07 17.56 -27.37
N GLY A 47 42.46 17.84 -28.52
CA GLY A 47 41.48 16.97 -29.15
C GLY A 47 42.06 15.70 -29.76
N MET A 48 41.17 14.73 -30.00
CA MET A 48 41.20 13.87 -31.17
C MET A 48 39.81 13.25 -31.38
N ASP A 49 39.35 13.47 -32.61
CA ASP A 49 38.26 12.78 -33.28
C ASP A 49 38.52 11.26 -33.28
N PHE A 50 37.54 10.50 -32.80
CA PHE A 50 37.37 9.11 -33.19
C PHE A 50 35.89 8.87 -33.50
N THR A 51 35.62 8.83 -34.80
CA THR A 51 34.42 8.24 -35.38
C THR A 51 34.40 6.72 -35.09
N ILE A 52 33.50 6.27 -34.21
CA ILE A 52 33.10 4.86 -34.10
C ILE A 52 31.59 4.78 -34.28
N GLY A 53 31.15 4.18 -35.39
CA GLY A 53 29.77 3.75 -35.58
C GLY A 53 29.41 2.64 -34.59
N GLY A 54 28.22 2.74 -34.01
CA GLY A 54 27.77 1.78 -33.00
C GLY A 54 26.31 1.97 -32.60
N ILE A 55 25.42 1.55 -33.49
CA ILE A 55 24.07 1.00 -33.26
C ILE A 55 23.53 1.11 -31.82
N ARG A 56 22.55 2.01 -31.64
CA ARG A 56 21.26 1.80 -30.96
C ARG A 56 21.26 0.86 -29.73
N GLU A 57 21.75 1.32 -28.58
CA GLU A 57 21.33 0.78 -27.26
C GLU A 57 20.98 1.90 -26.28
N ILE A 58 19.84 2.55 -26.50
CA ILE A 58 19.22 3.44 -25.50
C ILE A 58 17.80 2.95 -25.23
N ARG A 59 17.64 1.72 -24.72
CA ARG A 59 16.38 1.22 -24.11
C ARG A 59 16.57 0.23 -22.95
N SER A 60 17.79 0.06 -22.41
CA SER A 60 18.06 -0.89 -21.31
C SER A 60 18.01 -0.25 -19.90
N GLY A 61 18.29 1.06 -19.81
CA GLY A 61 18.40 1.76 -18.53
C GLY A 61 17.07 2.06 -17.80
N SER A 62 15.93 2.09 -18.50
CA SER A 62 14.61 2.29 -17.84
C SER A 62 14.07 0.98 -17.26
N ARG A 63 14.25 -0.15 -17.98
CA ARG A 63 13.81 -1.48 -17.54
C ARG A 63 14.58 -1.96 -16.31
N ARG A 64 15.90 -1.69 -16.25
CA ARG A 64 16.71 -2.01 -15.07
C ARG A 64 16.33 -1.17 -13.84
N ARG A 65 15.98 0.12 -14.05
CA ARG A 65 15.50 1.03 -12.99
C ARG A 65 14.11 0.68 -12.47
N GLY A 66 13.19 0.28 -13.35
CA GLY A 66 11.88 -0.27 -12.97
C GLY A 66 12.07 -1.50 -12.07
N ARG A 67 12.79 -2.51 -12.56
CA ARG A 67 13.06 -3.76 -11.83
C ARG A 67 13.59 -3.56 -10.42
N SER A 68 14.52 -2.61 -10.23
CA SER A 68 15.03 -2.27 -8.89
C SER A 68 13.96 -1.65 -8.00
N SER A 69 13.07 -0.81 -8.55
CA SER A 69 12.01 -0.17 -7.79
C SER A 69 10.93 -1.14 -7.32
N GLU A 70 10.53 -2.13 -8.14
CA GLU A 70 9.51 -3.09 -7.71
C GLU A 70 10.07 -4.06 -6.65
N CYS A 71 11.31 -4.56 -6.80
CA CYS A 71 11.90 -5.44 -5.77
C CYS A 71 12.04 -4.73 -4.42
N THR A 72 12.44 -3.45 -4.42
CA THR A 72 12.49 -2.63 -3.20
C THR A 72 11.11 -2.43 -2.60
N ALA A 73 10.09 -2.13 -3.41
CA ALA A 73 8.72 -1.99 -2.93
C ALA A 73 8.19 -3.31 -2.32
N VAL A 74 8.47 -4.46 -2.94
CA VAL A 74 8.08 -5.78 -2.41
C VAL A 74 8.73 -6.00 -1.04
N ALA A 75 10.05 -5.77 -0.93
CA ALA A 75 10.76 -5.94 0.33
C ALA A 75 10.29 -4.97 1.43
N GLU A 76 9.92 -3.74 1.07
CA GLU A 76 9.31 -2.78 1.99
C GLU A 76 7.93 -3.25 2.45
N PHE A 77 7.06 -3.70 1.54
CA PHE A 77 5.72 -4.15 1.87
C PHE A 77 5.73 -5.41 2.74
N THR A 78 6.56 -6.39 2.39
CA THR A 78 6.66 -7.63 3.17
C THR A 78 7.41 -7.42 4.48
N GLY A 79 8.55 -6.74 4.45
CA GLY A 79 9.46 -6.62 5.59
C GLY A 79 9.08 -5.51 6.58
N LEU A 80 8.71 -4.32 6.10
CA LEU A 80 8.42 -3.17 6.98
C LEU A 80 6.94 -3.09 7.34
N TRP A 81 6.05 -3.30 6.37
CA TRP A 81 4.61 -3.16 6.60
C TRP A 81 3.92 -4.45 7.02
N GLY A 82 4.59 -5.59 6.86
CA GLY A 82 4.04 -6.89 7.22
C GLY A 82 2.86 -7.28 6.34
N TRP A 83 2.91 -6.93 5.06
CA TRP A 83 1.87 -7.25 4.08
C TRP A 83 2.31 -8.36 3.15
N ASP A 84 1.39 -9.27 2.83
CA ASP A 84 1.61 -10.22 1.75
C ASP A 84 1.66 -9.49 0.41
N VAL A 85 2.47 -10.01 -0.52
CA VAL A 85 2.62 -9.47 -1.87
C VAL A 85 2.53 -10.60 -2.89
N VAL A 86 1.84 -10.37 -4.00
CA VAL A 86 1.77 -11.32 -5.11
C VAL A 86 2.22 -10.66 -6.42
N PRO A 87 2.93 -11.38 -7.29
CA PRO A 87 3.19 -10.92 -8.66
C PRO A 87 1.89 -10.82 -9.46
N GLY A 88 1.64 -9.63 -9.99
CA GLY A 88 0.49 -9.29 -10.82
C GLY A 88 0.80 -9.28 -12.31
N ALA A 89 -0.25 -9.51 -13.10
CA ALA A 89 -0.16 -9.32 -14.53
C ALA A 89 0.08 -7.83 -14.85
N ARG A 90 0.81 -7.58 -15.94
CA ARG A 90 0.98 -6.25 -16.53
C ARG A 90 0.28 -6.18 -17.88
N ALA A 91 -0.14 -4.99 -18.27
CA ALA A 91 -0.67 -4.77 -19.61
C ALA A 91 0.20 -3.76 -20.36
N ALA A 92 0.43 -4.03 -21.64
CA ALA A 92 1.07 -3.09 -22.55
C ALA A 92 0.47 -3.26 -23.95
N SER A 93 0.14 -2.14 -24.60
CA SER A 93 -0.43 -2.13 -25.95
C SER A 93 -1.69 -2.99 -26.10
N GLY A 94 -2.56 -3.01 -25.10
CA GLY A 94 -3.80 -3.79 -25.10
C GLY A 94 -3.63 -5.30 -24.83
N THR A 95 -2.40 -5.79 -24.63
CA THR A 95 -2.14 -7.20 -24.32
C THR A 95 -1.81 -7.40 -22.84
N CYS A 96 -2.45 -8.39 -22.22
CA CYS A 96 -2.15 -8.80 -20.85
C CYS A 96 -1.02 -9.83 -20.81
N SER A 97 -0.09 -9.71 -19.85
CA SER A 97 1.01 -10.66 -19.66
C SER A 97 0.57 -12.02 -19.12
N CYS A 98 -0.72 -12.22 -18.83
CA CYS A 98 -1.25 -13.51 -18.39
C CYS A 98 -1.44 -14.53 -19.53
N GLY A 99 -1.29 -14.11 -20.79
CA GLY A 99 -1.36 -14.99 -21.96
C GLY A 99 -2.77 -15.27 -22.48
N ARG A 100 -3.84 -14.79 -21.81
CA ARG A 100 -5.22 -14.89 -22.30
C ARG A 100 -5.52 -13.81 -23.35
N SER A 101 -6.12 -14.20 -24.48
CA SER A 101 -6.57 -13.28 -25.54
C SER A 101 -7.66 -12.33 -25.05
N ASP A 102 -8.65 -12.86 -24.34
CA ASP A 102 -9.83 -12.12 -23.87
C ASP A 102 -9.75 -11.92 -22.35
N CYS A 103 -8.62 -11.40 -21.88
CA CYS A 103 -8.43 -11.12 -20.47
C CYS A 103 -9.44 -10.05 -20.01
N PRO A 104 -10.30 -10.33 -19.01
CA PRO A 104 -11.36 -9.39 -18.60
C PRO A 104 -10.81 -8.19 -17.81
N ALA A 105 -9.59 -8.28 -17.28
CA ALA A 105 -8.95 -7.23 -16.49
C ALA A 105 -7.46 -7.09 -16.85
N PRO A 106 -7.10 -6.71 -18.10
CA PRO A 106 -5.71 -6.67 -18.53
C PRO A 106 -4.84 -5.89 -17.55
N GLY A 107 -3.78 -6.53 -17.02
CA GLY A 107 -2.83 -5.88 -16.11
C GLY A 107 -3.39 -5.45 -14.75
N ALA A 108 -4.56 -5.95 -14.34
CA ALA A 108 -5.23 -5.58 -13.09
C ALA A 108 -5.66 -6.81 -12.26
N HIS A 109 -4.91 -7.90 -12.35
CA HIS A 109 -5.17 -9.16 -11.64
C HIS A 109 -3.87 -9.89 -11.27
N PRO A 110 -3.85 -10.73 -10.21
CA PRO A 110 -2.69 -11.54 -9.85
C PRO A 110 -2.34 -12.55 -10.95
N LEU A 111 -1.09 -12.99 -11.03
CA LEU A 111 -0.71 -14.15 -11.84
C LEU A 111 -1.03 -15.42 -11.05
N ASP A 112 -2.00 -16.22 -11.50
CA ASP A 112 -2.50 -17.38 -10.75
C ASP A 112 -1.42 -18.44 -10.42
N PHE A 113 -0.37 -18.52 -11.25
CA PHE A 113 0.76 -19.42 -11.08
C PHE A 113 1.91 -18.85 -10.23
N ALA A 114 1.84 -17.58 -9.85
CA ALA A 114 2.88 -16.92 -9.08
C ALA A 114 2.66 -17.13 -7.57
N PRO A 115 3.69 -17.54 -6.82
CA PRO A 115 3.55 -17.74 -5.38
C PRO A 115 3.40 -16.41 -4.65
N VAL A 116 2.69 -16.45 -3.52
CA VAL A 116 2.65 -15.34 -2.56
C VAL A 116 4.02 -15.18 -1.92
N VAL A 117 4.49 -13.94 -1.82
CA VAL A 117 5.62 -13.55 -0.97
C VAL A 117 5.02 -13.11 0.37
N PRO A 118 5.21 -13.89 1.44
CA PRO A 118 4.50 -13.66 2.69
C PRO A 118 5.03 -12.42 3.43
N ALA A 119 4.19 -11.85 4.29
CA ALA A 119 4.59 -10.88 5.30
C ALA A 119 5.79 -11.41 6.11
N GLY A 120 6.78 -10.55 6.34
CA GLY A 120 8.04 -10.90 7.01
C GLY A 120 9.10 -11.48 6.08
N ALA A 121 8.83 -11.66 4.78
CA ALA A 121 9.86 -12.09 3.83
C ALA A 121 11.05 -11.13 3.80
N THR A 122 12.24 -11.71 3.77
CA THR A 122 13.52 -11.02 3.68
C THR A 122 13.75 -10.40 2.30
N LEU A 123 14.72 -9.49 2.20
CA LEU A 123 15.10 -8.89 0.91
C LEU A 123 15.52 -9.93 -0.13
N ASP A 124 16.21 -10.99 0.29
CA ASP A 124 16.66 -12.07 -0.59
C ASP A 124 15.49 -12.91 -1.10
N GLU A 125 14.52 -13.24 -0.25
CA GLU A 125 13.29 -13.93 -0.65
C GLU A 125 12.45 -13.08 -1.61
N ALA A 126 12.28 -11.79 -1.31
CA ALA A 126 11.57 -10.85 -2.16
C ALA A 126 12.24 -10.71 -3.55
N THR A 127 13.56 -10.52 -3.58
CA THR A 127 14.33 -10.39 -4.82
C THR A 127 14.34 -11.70 -5.61
N GLY A 128 14.49 -12.83 -4.93
CA GLY A 128 14.41 -14.16 -5.51
C GLY A 128 13.05 -14.41 -6.16
N ALA A 129 11.96 -14.10 -5.47
CA ALA A 129 10.60 -14.21 -6.00
C ALA A 129 10.41 -13.32 -7.24
N TRP A 130 10.79 -12.04 -7.17
CA TRP A 130 10.59 -11.10 -8.29
C TRP A 130 11.51 -11.38 -9.48
N SER A 131 12.65 -12.04 -9.28
CA SER A 131 13.54 -12.45 -10.38
C SER A 131 12.87 -13.44 -11.35
N ARG A 132 11.91 -14.25 -10.85
CA ARG A 132 11.12 -15.21 -11.65
C ARG A 132 10.00 -14.54 -12.44
N PHE A 133 9.59 -13.33 -12.06
CA PHE A 133 8.54 -12.56 -12.72
C PHE A 133 8.99 -11.13 -13.07
N PRO A 134 10.00 -10.96 -13.97
CA PRO A 134 10.52 -9.64 -14.28
C PRO A 134 9.46 -8.67 -14.80
N GLY A 135 9.31 -7.56 -14.09
CA GLY A 135 8.35 -6.50 -14.42
C GLY A 135 6.89 -6.83 -14.09
N ALA A 136 6.63 -7.89 -13.31
CA ALA A 136 5.29 -8.11 -12.76
C ALA A 136 4.85 -6.91 -11.92
N ALA A 137 3.56 -6.59 -11.98
CA ALA A 137 2.99 -5.58 -11.11
C ALA A 137 3.05 -6.08 -9.66
N VAL A 138 3.33 -5.19 -8.71
CA VAL A 138 3.22 -5.50 -7.29
C VAL A 138 1.74 -5.43 -6.92
N MET A 139 1.17 -6.53 -6.42
CA MET A 139 -0.22 -6.57 -5.96
C MET A 139 -0.30 -6.99 -4.50
N LEU A 140 -1.27 -6.44 -3.77
CA LEU A 140 -1.51 -6.75 -2.37
C LEU A 140 -2.83 -7.52 -2.25
N PRO A 141 -2.83 -8.72 -1.64
CA PRO A 141 -4.04 -9.38 -1.19
C PRO A 141 -4.75 -8.53 -0.13
N VAL A 142 -6.05 -8.36 -0.27
CA VAL A 142 -6.90 -7.64 0.68
C VAL A 142 -7.63 -8.65 1.56
N GLY A 143 -7.94 -8.28 2.80
CA GLY A 143 -8.64 -9.12 3.78
C GLY A 143 -7.75 -9.73 4.86
N GLY A 144 -6.42 -9.75 4.65
CA GLY A 144 -5.44 -10.23 5.61
C GLY A 144 -5.01 -9.14 6.59
N ALA A 145 -4.03 -8.33 6.18
CA ALA A 145 -3.50 -7.23 7.00
C ALA A 145 -4.42 -5.99 7.03
N PHE A 146 -5.21 -5.79 5.97
CA PHE A 146 -6.12 -4.66 5.82
C PHE A 146 -7.28 -5.00 4.89
N ASP A 147 -8.38 -4.26 5.04
CA ASP A 147 -9.41 -4.10 4.01
C ASP A 147 -9.23 -2.74 3.33
N VAL A 148 -9.94 -2.50 2.22
CA VAL A 148 -9.89 -1.22 1.50
C VAL A 148 -11.29 -0.65 1.32
N ILE A 149 -11.48 0.63 1.66
CA ILE A 149 -12.64 1.40 1.20
C ILE A 149 -12.25 2.13 -0.08
N GLU A 150 -12.91 1.80 -1.18
CA GLU A 150 -12.71 2.40 -2.48
C GLU A 150 -13.81 3.42 -2.79
N VAL A 151 -13.40 4.61 -3.24
CA VAL A 151 -14.28 5.69 -3.72
C VAL A 151 -13.72 6.29 -5.01
N ALA A 152 -14.50 7.10 -5.72
CA ALA A 152 -13.97 7.96 -6.78
C ALA A 152 -12.80 8.83 -6.27
N GLU A 153 -11.74 8.96 -7.06
CA GLU A 153 -10.52 9.70 -6.67
C GLU A 153 -10.84 11.14 -6.23
N SER A 154 -11.71 11.84 -6.95
CA SER A 154 -12.06 13.22 -6.62
C SER A 154 -12.75 13.33 -5.25
N ALA A 155 -13.62 12.37 -4.92
CA ALA A 155 -14.28 12.29 -3.62
C ALA A 155 -13.28 11.90 -2.53
N GLY A 156 -12.41 10.92 -2.80
CA GLY A 156 -11.35 10.50 -1.88
C GLY A 156 -10.42 11.64 -1.50
N ARG A 157 -9.93 12.42 -2.47
CA ARG A 157 -9.08 13.59 -2.20
C ARG A 157 -9.77 14.63 -1.31
N ARG A 158 -11.03 14.94 -1.58
CA ARG A 158 -11.83 15.87 -0.75
C ARG A 158 -12.10 15.33 0.65
N ALA A 159 -12.35 14.03 0.78
CA ALA A 159 -12.57 13.38 2.06
C ALA A 159 -11.28 13.34 2.88
N LEU A 160 -10.14 13.03 2.26
CA LEU A 160 -8.83 12.99 2.93
C LEU A 160 -8.52 14.32 3.63
N VAL A 161 -8.65 15.44 2.92
CA VAL A 161 -8.44 16.78 3.50
C VAL A 161 -9.34 17.04 4.70
N ARG A 162 -10.60 16.58 4.66
CA ARG A 162 -11.54 16.72 5.78
C ARG A 162 -11.13 15.86 6.98
N LEU A 163 -10.78 14.60 6.72
CA LEU A 163 -10.38 13.64 7.75
C LEU A 163 -9.10 14.11 8.46
N GLU A 164 -8.13 14.64 7.72
CA GLU A 164 -6.90 15.22 8.27
C GLU A 164 -7.18 16.45 9.15
N ARG A 165 -8.04 17.36 8.70
CA ARG A 165 -8.45 18.54 9.49
C ARG A 165 -9.17 18.17 10.78
N MET A 166 -9.89 17.05 10.80
CA MET A 166 -10.54 16.53 12.01
C MET A 166 -9.57 15.77 12.94
N GLY A 167 -8.32 15.56 12.53
CA GLY A 167 -7.32 14.86 13.33
C GLY A 167 -7.65 13.37 13.55
N LEU A 168 -8.41 12.76 12.64
CA LEU A 168 -8.76 11.34 12.75
C LEU A 168 -7.54 10.46 12.42
N PRO A 169 -7.39 9.30 13.09
CA PRO A 169 -6.34 8.36 12.73
C PRO A 169 -6.60 7.83 11.32
N LEU A 170 -5.62 8.00 10.43
CA LEU A 170 -5.71 7.66 9.02
C LEU A 170 -4.72 6.57 8.65
N GLY A 171 -5.17 5.68 7.78
CA GLY A 171 -4.34 4.65 7.14
C GLY A 171 -3.60 5.20 5.91
N PRO A 172 -2.79 4.37 5.24
CA PRO A 172 -2.33 4.64 3.90
C PRO A 172 -3.52 4.94 2.96
N VAL A 173 -3.28 5.81 1.97
CA VAL A 173 -4.25 6.11 0.91
C VAL A 173 -3.52 6.10 -0.43
N SER A 174 -3.97 5.24 -1.35
CA SER A 174 -3.46 5.24 -2.73
C SER A 174 -4.51 5.74 -3.72
N VAL A 175 -4.05 6.14 -4.89
CA VAL A 175 -4.88 6.45 -6.06
C VAL A 175 -4.42 5.65 -7.26
N THR A 176 -5.40 5.20 -8.03
CA THR A 176 -5.19 4.43 -9.25
C THR A 176 -5.40 5.31 -10.48
N PRO A 177 -4.76 4.99 -11.62
CA PRO A 177 -4.92 5.76 -12.86
C PRO A 177 -6.34 5.69 -13.46
N ASP A 178 -7.15 4.69 -13.08
CA ASP A 178 -8.57 4.55 -13.42
C ASP A 178 -9.50 5.39 -12.51
N GLY A 179 -8.94 6.36 -11.77
CA GLY A 179 -9.71 7.37 -11.05
C GLY A 179 -10.35 6.87 -9.75
N ARG A 180 -9.72 5.89 -9.08
CA ARG A 180 -10.15 5.40 -7.76
C ARG A 180 -9.17 5.82 -6.67
N ALA A 181 -9.68 6.04 -5.47
CA ALA A 181 -8.88 6.18 -4.26
C ALA A 181 -9.15 5.00 -3.33
N HIS A 182 -8.09 4.44 -2.75
CA HIS A 182 -8.11 3.30 -1.84
C HIS A 182 -7.69 3.74 -0.44
N PHE A 183 -8.62 3.69 0.51
CA PHE A 183 -8.36 3.94 1.93
C PHE A 183 -8.15 2.61 2.64
N PHE A 184 -6.95 2.39 3.18
CA PHE A 184 -6.60 1.17 3.89
C PHE A 184 -7.17 1.23 5.31
N VAL A 185 -7.95 0.22 5.68
CA VAL A 185 -8.70 0.14 6.94
C VAL A 185 -8.51 -1.22 7.60
N ALA A 186 -8.89 -1.33 8.87
CA ALA A 186 -8.84 -2.58 9.63
C ALA A 186 -9.56 -3.72 8.88
N PRO A 187 -9.01 -4.96 8.88
CA PRO A 187 -9.66 -6.14 8.31
C PRO A 187 -11.08 -6.35 8.86
N GLY A 188 -11.97 -6.88 8.03
CA GLY A 188 -13.38 -7.08 8.36
C GLY A 188 -14.26 -5.84 8.16
N ALA A 189 -13.69 -4.72 7.71
CA ALA A 189 -14.46 -3.56 7.29
C ALA A 189 -15.38 -3.87 6.11
N ALA A 190 -14.96 -4.73 5.18
CA ALA A 190 -15.74 -5.05 3.99
C ALA A 190 -17.04 -5.79 4.31
N SER A 191 -17.00 -6.75 5.24
CA SER A 191 -18.20 -7.46 5.70
C SER A 191 -19.11 -6.58 6.57
N GLN A 192 -18.55 -5.61 7.29
CA GLN A 192 -19.30 -4.69 8.14
C GLN A 192 -19.89 -3.49 7.38
N LEU A 193 -19.46 -3.25 6.14
CA LEU A 193 -19.82 -2.04 5.39
C LEU A 193 -21.35 -1.82 5.29
N PRO A 194 -22.18 -2.81 4.92
CA PRO A 194 -23.62 -2.59 4.78
C PRO A 194 -24.28 -2.13 6.09
N GLU A 195 -23.98 -2.80 7.20
CA GLU A 195 -24.50 -2.47 8.52
C GLU A 195 -24.01 -1.10 9.01
N LEU A 196 -22.77 -0.73 8.69
CA LEU A 196 -22.25 0.59 9.03
C LEU A 196 -22.96 1.70 8.24
N LEU A 197 -23.17 1.51 6.94
CA LEU A 197 -23.91 2.46 6.11
C LEU A 197 -25.35 2.63 6.59
N TYR A 198 -26.05 1.53 6.89
CA TYR A 198 -27.39 1.53 7.45
C TYR A 198 -27.47 2.34 8.76
N ARG A 199 -26.61 2.05 9.74
CA ARG A 199 -26.60 2.79 11.02
C ARG A 199 -26.28 4.28 10.88
N MET A 200 -25.67 4.69 9.78
CA MET A 200 -25.37 6.08 9.47
C MET A 200 -26.41 6.75 8.56
N GLY A 201 -27.47 6.04 8.17
CA GLY A 201 -28.55 6.54 7.30
C GLY A 201 -28.14 6.70 5.84
N TRP A 202 -27.22 5.85 5.36
CA TRP A 202 -26.72 5.85 3.97
C TRP A 202 -27.18 4.62 3.16
N ASP A 203 -28.06 3.79 3.70
CA ASP A 203 -28.56 2.54 3.10
C ASP A 203 -29.31 2.75 1.78
N ASP A 204 -30.13 3.80 1.67
CA ASP A 204 -30.84 4.14 0.42
C ASP A 204 -30.06 5.11 -0.48
N ALA A 205 -28.86 5.53 -0.06
CA ALA A 205 -28.06 6.47 -0.81
C ALA A 205 -27.28 5.78 -1.93
N SER A 206 -27.42 6.30 -3.14
CA SER A 206 -26.55 5.88 -4.25
C SER A 206 -25.13 6.45 -4.04
N LEU A 207 -24.22 5.64 -3.51
CA LEU A 207 -22.83 6.02 -3.22
C LEU A 207 -21.88 5.39 -4.24
N ASP A 208 -20.91 6.17 -4.75
CA ASP A 208 -19.75 5.60 -5.44
C ASP A 208 -18.68 5.24 -4.41
N LEU A 209 -19.04 4.26 -3.57
CA LEU A 209 -18.26 3.76 -2.46
C LEU A 209 -18.47 2.25 -2.39
N ARG A 210 -17.39 1.48 -2.28
CA ARG A 210 -17.43 0.04 -2.00
C ARG A 210 -16.29 -0.37 -1.09
N ALA A 211 -16.41 -1.52 -0.46
CA ALA A 211 -15.31 -2.13 0.25
C ALA A 211 -14.74 -3.31 -0.53
N LEU A 212 -13.42 -3.45 -0.49
CA LEU A 212 -12.68 -4.60 -0.97
C LEU A 212 -12.20 -5.36 0.26
N GLY A 213 -12.48 -6.67 0.29
CA GLY A 213 -12.17 -7.56 1.40
C GLY A 213 -11.48 -8.84 0.94
N PRO A 214 -11.57 -9.93 1.72
CA PRO A 214 -10.95 -11.21 1.39
C PRO A 214 -11.26 -11.69 -0.04
N GLY A 215 -10.24 -12.23 -0.72
CA GLY A 215 -10.33 -12.72 -2.10
C GLY A 215 -10.13 -11.65 -3.17
N THR A 216 -9.96 -10.38 -2.79
CA THR A 216 -9.62 -9.30 -3.72
C THR A 216 -8.14 -8.94 -3.65
N HIS A 217 -7.64 -8.32 -4.72
CA HIS A 217 -6.27 -7.83 -4.80
C HIS A 217 -6.27 -6.41 -5.35
N ILE A 218 -5.36 -5.57 -4.86
CA ILE A 218 -5.13 -4.22 -5.40
C ILE A 218 -3.73 -4.10 -5.98
N THR A 219 -3.59 -3.30 -7.03
CA THR A 219 -2.28 -2.92 -7.56
C THR A 219 -1.63 -1.92 -6.59
N ALA A 220 -0.39 -2.19 -6.18
CA ALA A 220 0.33 -1.36 -5.22
C ALA A 220 1.20 -0.32 -5.94
N PRO A 221 1.38 0.89 -5.39
CA PRO A 221 2.42 1.80 -5.85
C PRO A 221 3.82 1.15 -5.80
N PRO A 222 4.73 1.46 -6.74
CA PRO A 222 4.58 2.33 -7.90
C PRO A 222 4.09 1.60 -9.16
N SER A 223 3.48 0.42 -9.04
CA SER A 223 3.19 -0.45 -10.19
C SER A 223 2.13 0.14 -11.11
N ASP A 224 2.32 -0.10 -12.41
CA ASP A 224 1.34 0.20 -13.43
C ASP A 224 0.07 -0.65 -13.26
N ARG A 225 -1.09 -0.02 -13.48
CA ARG A 225 -2.39 -0.69 -13.47
C ARG A 225 -3.00 -0.66 -14.86
N GLY A 226 -3.05 -1.82 -15.51
CA GLY A 226 -3.72 -2.00 -16.80
C GLY A 226 -3.19 -1.18 -17.97
N GLY A 227 -1.92 -0.76 -17.93
CA GLY A 227 -1.30 0.08 -18.95
C GLY A 227 -1.73 1.55 -18.89
N LEU A 228 -2.48 1.95 -17.87
CA LEU A 228 -3.03 3.31 -17.71
C LEU A 228 -2.09 4.24 -16.94
N GLY A 229 -1.04 3.71 -16.32
CA GLY A 229 -0.10 4.44 -15.49
C GLY A 229 0.06 3.84 -14.09
N PRO A 230 0.99 4.39 -13.28
CA PRO A 230 1.29 3.85 -11.97
C PRO A 230 0.23 4.23 -10.93
N VAL A 231 -0.06 3.30 -10.02
CA VAL A 231 -0.73 3.60 -8.76
C VAL A 231 0.22 4.45 -7.90
N ARG A 232 -0.32 5.45 -7.19
CA ARG A 232 0.45 6.40 -6.39
C ARG A 232 -0.09 6.52 -4.98
N TRP A 233 0.77 6.81 -4.01
CA TRP A 233 0.34 7.18 -2.67
C TRP A 233 -0.19 8.64 -2.66
N LEU A 234 -1.40 8.85 -2.15
CA LEU A 234 -1.85 10.16 -1.67
C LEU A 234 -1.38 10.39 -0.23
N ARG A 235 -1.42 9.33 0.58
CA ARG A 235 -0.85 9.28 1.92
C ARG A 235 -0.03 8.00 2.00
N SER A 236 1.28 8.16 2.08
CA SER A 236 2.20 7.02 2.15
C SER A 236 1.98 6.23 3.45
N PRO A 237 2.28 4.91 3.45
CA PRO A 237 2.29 4.13 4.66
C PRO A 237 3.29 4.68 5.67
N ALA A 238 2.87 4.69 6.94
CA ALA A 238 3.74 4.85 8.10
C ALA A 238 3.62 3.60 8.96
N LEU A 239 4.68 3.23 9.69
CA LEU A 239 4.78 1.95 10.40
C LEU A 239 3.56 1.62 11.28
N ASP A 240 3.03 2.61 11.99
CA ASP A 240 1.85 2.48 12.82
C ASP A 240 0.56 2.27 12.00
N SER A 241 0.37 3.08 10.97
CA SER A 241 -0.82 3.06 10.12
C SER A 241 -0.87 1.88 9.14
N ALA A 242 0.29 1.33 8.78
CA ALA A 242 0.42 0.21 7.85
C ALA A 242 0.19 -1.14 8.55
N THR A 243 0.72 -1.30 9.76
CA THR A 243 0.58 -2.53 10.56
C THR A 243 -0.75 -2.57 11.34
N ARG A 244 -1.33 -1.40 11.64
CA ARG A 244 -2.62 -1.27 12.35
C ARG A 244 -3.48 -0.19 11.70
N PRO A 245 -4.05 -0.47 10.52
CA PRO A 245 -4.92 0.50 9.84
C PRO A 245 -6.17 0.82 10.68
N PRO A 246 -6.73 2.03 10.57
CA PRO A 246 -7.83 2.49 11.40
C PRO A 246 -9.13 1.74 11.11
N ALA A 247 -10.03 1.68 12.09
CA ALA A 247 -11.36 1.12 11.90
C ALA A 247 -12.16 1.95 10.87
N ALA A 248 -12.80 1.29 9.90
CA ALA A 248 -13.52 1.95 8.81
C ALA A 248 -14.61 2.94 9.30
N ARG A 249 -15.26 2.64 10.44
CA ARG A 249 -16.27 3.53 11.06
C ARG A 249 -15.79 4.96 11.30
N LEU A 250 -14.48 5.18 11.45
CA LEU A 250 -13.90 6.51 11.66
C LEU A 250 -13.93 7.35 10.39
N LEU A 251 -13.83 6.72 9.22
CA LEU A 251 -13.68 7.39 7.94
C LEU A 251 -15.00 7.42 7.14
N LEU A 252 -15.83 6.39 7.35
CA LEU A 252 -16.94 6.06 6.48
C LEU A 252 -18.01 7.15 6.41
N GLY A 253 -18.35 7.82 7.51
CA GLY A 253 -19.31 8.93 7.48
C GLY A 253 -18.87 10.08 6.57
N THR A 254 -17.57 10.43 6.59
CA THR A 254 -17.02 11.49 5.73
C THR A 254 -16.92 11.02 4.28
N LEU A 255 -16.47 9.78 4.06
CA LEU A 255 -16.38 9.20 2.72
C LEU A 255 -17.76 9.12 2.05
N ALA A 256 -18.76 8.62 2.76
CA ALA A 256 -20.15 8.54 2.29
C ALA A 256 -20.72 9.93 1.99
N TYR A 257 -20.55 10.89 2.92
CA TYR A 257 -21.01 12.26 2.71
C TYR A 257 -20.39 12.90 1.46
N VAL A 258 -19.06 12.81 1.30
CA VAL A 258 -18.39 13.40 0.15
C VAL A 258 -18.77 12.65 -1.13
N ALA A 259 -18.82 11.32 -1.13
CA ALA A 259 -19.23 10.53 -2.28
C ALA A 259 -20.64 10.92 -2.75
N HIS A 260 -21.59 11.08 -1.83
CA HIS A 260 -22.95 11.53 -2.12
C HIS A 260 -22.97 12.94 -2.73
N ARG A 261 -22.25 13.90 -2.12
CA ARG A 261 -22.20 15.30 -2.59
C ARG A 261 -21.47 15.49 -3.92
N SER A 262 -20.69 14.51 -4.35
CA SER A 262 -19.88 14.57 -5.57
C SER A 262 -20.63 14.08 -6.82
N ARG A 263 -21.85 13.57 -6.64
CA ARG A 263 -22.73 13.12 -7.72
C ARG A 263 -23.67 14.22 -8.23
N VAL A 264 -23.77 15.33 -7.50
CA VAL A 264 -24.54 16.53 -7.86
C VAL A 264 -23.66 17.47 -8.66
#